data_AF-A0A1R4A8Z2-F1
#
_entry.id   AF-A0A1R4A8Z2-F1
#
_cell.length_a   1.000
_cell.length_b   1.000
_cell.length_c   1.000
_cell.angle_alpha   90.00
_cell.angle_beta   90.00
_cell.angle_gamma   90.00
#
_symmetry.space_group_name_H-M   'P 1'
#
loop_
_entity.id
_entity.type
_entity.pdbx_description
1 polymer ?
#
loop_
_entity_poly.entity_id
_entity_poly.type
_entity_poly.pdbx_seq_one_letter_code
_entity_poly.pdbx_strand_id
1 'polypeptide(L)'
;MSDLLDHAIKEKYNSMKINDPLIFVKNAIDWDAFTPLLNDLYHNDTDNGGRPNIPVKTMVKVLFLQSMFNMVEERVEVIIKNKIYKSNVTSNEWMSLKSKIGSRSIP
;
A
#
# COMPACT_ATOMS: atom_id res chain seq x y z
N MET A 1 -22.95 20.89 9.64
CA MET A 1 -23.54 20.11 8.53
C MET A 1 -22.56 19.07 7.98
N SER A 2 -21.29 19.42 7.72
CA SER A 2 -20.25 18.46 7.29
C SER A 2 -19.95 17.38 8.34
N ASP A 3 -19.75 17.74 9.60
CA ASP A 3 -19.40 16.79 10.68
C ASP A 3 -20.40 15.64 10.89
N LEU A 4 -21.69 15.92 10.73
CA LEU A 4 -22.77 14.93 10.89
C LEU A 4 -22.77 13.92 9.73
N LEU A 5 -22.51 14.42 8.51
CA LEU A 5 -22.40 13.59 7.32
C LEU A 5 -21.13 12.73 7.40
N ASP A 6 -20.01 13.31 7.83
CA ASP A 6 -18.74 12.62 8.00
C ASP A 6 -18.85 11.51 9.07
N HIS A 7 -19.56 11.77 10.16
CA HIS A 7 -19.83 10.76 11.19
C HIS A 7 -20.68 9.61 10.65
N ALA A 8 -21.78 9.92 9.95
CA ALA A 8 -22.67 8.91 9.37
C ALA A 8 -21.97 8.06 8.28
N ILE A 9 -21.13 8.68 7.46
CA ILE A 9 -20.30 7.98 6.46
C ILE A 9 -19.30 7.06 7.16
N LYS A 10 -18.61 7.55 8.20
CA LYS A 10 -17.65 6.76 8.98
C LYS A 10 -18.30 5.57 9.67
N GLU A 11 -19.49 5.76 10.24
CA GLU A 11 -20.25 4.71 10.91
C GLU A 11 -20.69 3.62 9.92
N LYS A 12 -21.23 4.02 8.76
CA LYS A 12 -21.60 3.09 7.68
C LYS A 12 -20.40 2.37 7.08
N TYR A 13 -19.27 3.06 6.95
CA TYR A 13 -18.02 2.43 6.51
C TYR A 13 -17.55 1.38 7.53
N ASN A 14 -17.63 1.67 8.82
CA ASN A 14 -17.25 0.74 9.89
C ASN A 14 -18.19 -0.47 9.98
N SER A 15 -19.49 -0.33 9.72
CA SER A 15 -20.41 -1.47 9.69
C SER A 15 -20.16 -2.41 8.50
N MET A 16 -19.75 -1.87 7.35
CA MET A 16 -19.35 -2.67 6.18
C MET A 16 -18.04 -3.44 6.39
N LYS A 17 -17.16 -2.97 7.29
CA LYS A 17 -15.87 -3.62 7.59
C LYS A 17 -15.99 -4.95 8.32
N ILE A 18 -17.09 -5.19 9.02
CA ILE A 18 -17.26 -6.37 9.88
C ILE A 18 -17.21 -7.67 9.06
N ASN A 19 -17.59 -7.62 7.79
CA ASN A 19 -17.55 -8.75 6.85
C ASN A 19 -16.52 -8.57 5.72
N ASP A 20 -15.54 -7.68 5.89
CA ASP A 20 -14.51 -7.49 4.87
C ASP A 20 -13.41 -8.56 5.00
N PRO A 21 -13.29 -9.51 4.05
CA PRO A 21 -12.27 -10.54 4.09
C PRO A 21 -10.85 -9.96 4.11
N LEU A 22 -10.63 -8.75 3.56
CA LEU A 22 -9.32 -8.09 3.60
C LEU A 22 -8.90 -7.71 5.02
N ILE A 23 -9.86 -7.32 5.87
CA ILE A 23 -9.60 -6.94 7.26
C ILE A 23 -9.32 -8.18 8.09
N PHE A 24 -10.07 -9.25 7.84
CA PHE A 24 -9.81 -10.54 8.47
C PHE A 24 -8.39 -11.03 8.16
N VAL A 25 -8.02 -11.13 6.89
CA VAL A 25 -6.69 -11.62 6.47
C VAL A 25 -5.57 -10.72 6.98
N LYS A 26 -5.76 -9.40 6.98
CA LYS A 26 -4.78 -8.46 7.53
C LYS A 26 -4.42 -8.79 8.99
N ASN A 27 -5.40 -9.20 9.79
CA ASN A 27 -5.23 -9.46 11.22
C ASN A 27 -4.94 -10.94 11.54
N ALA A 28 -5.37 -11.87 10.68
CA ALA A 28 -5.22 -13.31 10.90
C ALA A 28 -3.83 -13.84 10.52
N ILE A 29 -3.10 -13.15 9.64
CA ILE A 29 -1.81 -13.59 9.11
C ILE A 29 -0.70 -12.70 9.67
N ASP A 30 0.31 -13.32 10.30
CA ASP A 30 1.57 -12.65 10.58
C ASP A 30 2.37 -12.49 9.28
N TRP A 31 2.24 -11.32 8.66
CA TRP A 31 2.89 -11.01 7.40
C TRP A 31 4.40 -10.82 7.52
N ASP A 32 4.93 -10.55 8.72
CA ASP A 32 6.36 -10.34 8.94
C ASP A 32 7.12 -11.67 9.03
N ALA A 33 6.43 -12.76 9.38
CA ALA A 33 7.00 -14.11 9.35
C ALA A 33 7.44 -14.58 7.95
N PHE A 34 6.87 -14.01 6.88
CA PHE A 34 7.23 -14.40 5.50
C PHE A 34 8.54 -13.78 5.03
N THR A 35 8.95 -12.64 5.58
CA THR A 35 10.19 -11.97 5.19
C THR A 35 11.42 -12.85 5.39
N PRO A 36 11.71 -13.40 6.60
CA PRO A 36 12.87 -14.26 6.79
C PRO A 36 12.79 -15.56 5.98
N LEU A 37 11.60 -16.09 5.71
CA LEU A 37 11.42 -17.31 4.90
C LEU A 37 11.74 -17.11 3.41
N LEU A 38 11.65 -15.88 2.92
CA LEU A 38 11.78 -15.57 1.49
C LEU A 38 13.02 -14.73 1.16
N ASN A 39 13.77 -14.29 2.17
CA ASN A 39 15.02 -13.56 1.99
C ASN A 39 16.04 -14.34 1.15
N ASP A 40 16.11 -15.67 1.33
CA ASP A 40 17.01 -16.54 0.56
C ASP A 40 16.58 -16.72 -0.91
N LEU A 41 15.34 -16.37 -1.26
CA LEU A 41 14.79 -16.53 -2.60
C LEU A 41 14.76 -15.23 -3.40
N TYR A 42 14.75 -14.08 -2.72
CA TYR A 42 14.60 -12.77 -3.35
C TYR A 42 15.75 -11.84 -2.96
N HIS A 43 16.80 -11.84 -3.78
CA HIS A 43 18.00 -11.00 -3.63
C HIS A 43 17.97 -9.72 -4.47
N ASN A 44 16.78 -9.30 -4.90
CA ASN A 44 16.63 -8.00 -5.54
C ASN A 44 16.39 -6.98 -4.44
N ASP A 45 17.44 -6.61 -3.73
CA ASP A 45 17.50 -5.66 -2.61
C ASP A 45 18.37 -4.43 -2.93
N THR A 46 19.01 -4.45 -4.10
CA THR A 46 19.81 -3.34 -4.62
C THR A 46 18.98 -2.37 -5.48
N ASP A 47 19.35 -1.09 -5.50
CA ASP A 47 18.82 -0.10 -6.47
C ASP A 47 19.34 -0.30 -7.90
N ASN A 48 20.06 -1.40 -8.17
CA ASN A 48 20.60 -1.73 -9.48
C ASN A 48 19.52 -2.33 -10.39
N GLY A 49 18.60 -1.48 -10.82
CA GLY A 49 17.55 -1.83 -11.78
C GLY A 49 16.73 -0.61 -12.17
N GLY A 50 16.30 -0.52 -13.43
CA GLY A 50 15.49 0.61 -13.91
C GLY A 50 14.08 0.69 -13.29
N ARG A 51 13.65 -0.32 -12.53
CA ARG A 51 12.35 -0.37 -11.85
C ARG A 51 12.57 -0.35 -10.33
N PRO A 52 11.86 0.51 -9.57
CA PRO A 52 11.96 0.54 -8.12
C PRO A 52 11.70 -0.84 -7.53
N ASN A 53 12.53 -1.21 -6.57
CA ASN A 53 12.40 -2.48 -5.89
C ASN A 53 11.09 -2.57 -5.10
N ILE A 54 10.42 -3.72 -5.19
CA ILE A 54 9.16 -3.99 -4.48
C ILE A 54 9.49 -4.90 -3.30
N PRO A 55 9.15 -4.51 -2.05
CA PRO A 55 9.44 -5.35 -0.90
C PRO A 55 8.69 -6.69 -0.98
N VAL A 56 9.39 -7.78 -0.64
CA VAL A 56 8.89 -9.16 -0.69
C VAL A 56 7.54 -9.32 0.01
N LYS A 57 7.38 -8.70 1.18
CA LYS A 57 6.12 -8.68 1.95
C LYS A 57 4.93 -8.17 1.12
N THR A 58 5.13 -7.17 0.27
CA THR A 58 4.08 -6.64 -0.61
C THR A 58 3.75 -7.62 -1.73
N MET A 59 4.76 -8.29 -2.29
CA MET A 59 4.57 -9.28 -3.34
C MET A 59 3.77 -10.49 -2.83
N VAL A 60 4.08 -11.00 -1.64
CA VAL A 60 3.34 -12.09 -1.00
C VAL A 60 1.88 -11.71 -0.75
N LYS A 61 1.63 -10.49 -0.26
CA LYS A 61 0.26 -9.98 -0.06
C LYS A 61 -0.52 -9.94 -1.38
N VAL A 62 0.12 -9.53 -2.46
CA VAL A 62 -0.50 -9.49 -3.79
C VAL A 62 -0.85 -10.89 -4.28
N LEU A 63 0.07 -11.84 -4.21
CA LEU A 63 -0.16 -13.23 -4.62
C LEU A 63 -1.28 -13.87 -3.80
N PHE A 64 -1.31 -13.61 -2.49
CA PHE A 64 -2.38 -14.08 -1.63
C PHE A 64 -3.74 -13.50 -2.05
N LEU A 65 -3.82 -12.19 -2.31
CA LEU A 65 -5.05 -11.54 -2.80
C LEU A 65 -5.48 -12.04 -4.18
N GLN A 66 -4.53 -12.27 -5.09
CA GLN A 66 -4.80 -12.88 -6.39
C GLN A 66 -5.47 -14.23 -6.24
N SER A 67 -4.93 -15.09 -5.37
CA SER A 67 -5.48 -16.42 -5.10
C SER A 67 -6.86 -16.35 -4.45
N MET A 68 -7.08 -15.43 -3.49
CA MET A 68 -8.34 -15.30 -2.75
C MET A 68 -9.49 -14.77 -3.62
N PHE A 69 -9.22 -13.85 -4.54
CA PHE A 69 -10.24 -13.22 -5.40
C PHE A 69 -10.26 -13.77 -6.83
N ASN A 70 -9.48 -14.83 -7.11
CA ASN A 70 -9.29 -15.41 -8.44
C ASN A 70 -9.02 -14.34 -9.51
N MET A 71 -8.13 -13.39 -9.18
CA MET A 71 -7.87 -12.23 -10.04
C MET A 71 -6.92 -12.60 -11.17
N VAL A 72 -7.25 -12.13 -12.38
CA VAL A 72 -6.39 -12.21 -13.57
C VAL A 72 -5.14 -11.35 -13.39
N GLU A 73 -3.99 -11.86 -13.82
CA GLU A 73 -2.65 -11.30 -13.58
C GLU A 73 -2.52 -9.85 -14.11
N GLU A 74 -3.06 -9.57 -15.30
CA GLU A 74 -3.02 -8.24 -15.91
C GLU A 74 -3.77 -7.18 -15.07
N ARG A 75 -4.89 -7.55 -14.44
CA ARG A 75 -5.64 -6.62 -13.59
C ARG A 75 -4.86 -6.26 -12.34
N VAL A 76 -4.11 -7.21 -11.80
CA VAL A 76 -3.31 -7.00 -10.61
C VAL A 76 -2.11 -6.11 -10.91
N GLU A 77 -1.45 -6.30 -12.05
CA GLU A 77 -0.33 -5.45 -12.44
C GLU A 77 -0.77 -3.99 -12.61
N VAL A 78 -1.95 -3.74 -13.21
CA VAL A 78 -2.52 -2.39 -13.35
C VAL A 78 -2.81 -1.76 -11.99
N ILE A 79 -3.40 -2.52 -11.05
CA ILE A 79 -3.71 -2.03 -9.71
C ILE A 79 -2.42 -1.67 -8.95
N ILE A 80 -1.39 -2.51 -9.05
CA ILE A 80 -0.10 -2.29 -8.40
C ILE A 80 0.60 -1.09 -9.00
N LYS A 81 0.71 -1.00 -10.33
CA LYS A 81 1.30 0.14 -11.04
C LYS A 81 0.63 1.44 -10.62
N ASN A 82 -0.71 1.48 -10.59
CA ASN A 82 -1.46 2.65 -10.16
C ASN A 82 -1.20 3.03 -8.69
N LYS A 83 -1.08 2.05 -7.79
CA LYS A 83 -0.86 2.30 -6.36
C LYS A 83 0.57 2.79 -6.08
N ILE A 84 1.57 2.22 -6.75
CA ILE A 84 2.97 2.66 -6.71
C ILE A 84 3.10 4.06 -7.30
N TYR A 85 2.45 4.33 -8.44
CA TYR A 85 2.45 5.65 -9.05
C TYR A 85 1.88 6.70 -8.09
N LYS A 86 0.72 6.41 -7.48
CA LYS A 86 0.12 7.31 -6.48
C LYS A 86 1.04 7.54 -5.27
N SER A 87 1.66 6.50 -4.70
CA SER A 87 2.56 6.69 -3.55
C SER A 87 3.78 7.53 -3.90
N ASN A 88 4.32 7.39 -5.11
CA ASN A 88 5.48 8.16 -5.57
C ASN A 88 5.10 9.62 -5.84
N VAL A 89 3.96 9.89 -6.48
CA VAL A 89 3.45 11.25 -6.69
C VAL A 89 3.23 11.95 -5.35
N THR A 90 2.54 11.28 -4.41
CA THR A 90 2.26 11.85 -3.10
C THR A 90 3.57 12.16 -2.35
N SER A 91 4.55 11.26 -2.38
CA SER A 91 5.85 11.47 -1.73
C SER A 91 6.63 12.63 -2.35
N ASN A 92 6.63 12.75 -3.68
CA ASN A 92 7.31 13.81 -4.40
C ASN A 92 6.66 15.19 -4.17
N GLU A 93 5.33 15.26 -4.10
CA GLU A 93 4.60 16.47 -3.74
C GLU A 93 4.89 16.92 -2.32
N TRP A 94 4.90 16.01 -1.33
CA TRP A 94 5.27 16.31 0.04
C TRP A 94 6.73 16.76 0.18
N MET A 95 7.65 16.17 -0.57
CA MET A 95 9.07 16.56 -0.59
C MET A 95 9.26 17.95 -1.23
N SER A 96 8.53 18.25 -2.31
CA SER A 96 8.51 19.57 -2.96
C SER A 96 7.89 20.64 -2.04
N LEU A 97 6.83 20.31 -1.32
CA LEU A 97 6.23 21.18 -0.32
C LEU A 97 7.22 21.43 0.85
N LYS A 98 7.84 20.39 1.42
CA LYS A 98 8.85 20.56 2.49
C LYS A 98 10.03 21.44 2.07
N SER A 99 10.50 21.32 0.84
CA SER A 99 11.55 22.21 0.27
C SER A 99 11.09 23.67 0.16
N LYS A 100 9.84 23.91 -0.25
CA LYS A 100 9.25 25.27 -0.30
C LYS A 100 8.98 25.87 1.09
N ILE A 101 8.69 25.03 2.08
CA ILE A 101 8.41 25.50 3.45
C ILE A 101 9.74 25.73 4.22
N GLY A 102 10.75 24.88 4.02
CA GLY A 102 12.08 25.02 4.63
C GLY A 102 12.93 26.18 4.10
N SER A 103 12.58 26.75 2.94
CA SER A 103 13.20 27.97 2.39
C SER A 103 12.51 29.26 2.85
N ARG A 104 11.39 29.18 3.59
CA ARG A 104 10.86 30.29 4.40
C ARG A 104 11.44 30.20 5.81
N SER A 105 12.74 30.47 5.95
CA SER A 105 13.26 30.98 7.21
C SER A 105 12.56 32.31 7.48
N ILE A 106 11.63 32.27 8.45
CA ILE A 106 10.93 33.45 8.97
C ILE A 106 12.01 34.37 9.58
N PRO A 107 12.09 35.66 9.20
CA PRO A 107 12.92 36.63 9.90
C PRO A 107 12.43 36.87 11.33
#